data_AF-A0A953F9B0-F1
#
_entry.id   AF-A0A953F9B0-F1
#
_cell.length_a   1.000
_cell.length_b   1.000
_cell.length_c   1.000
_cell.angle_alpha   90.00
_cell.angle_beta   90.00
_cell.angle_gamma   90.00
#
_symmetry.space_group_name_H-M   'P 1'
#
loop_
_entity.id
_entity.type
_entity.pdbx_description
1 polymer ?
#
loop_
_entity_poly.entity_id
_entity_poly.type
_entity_poly.pdbx_seq_one_letter_code
_entity_poly.pdbx_strand_id
1 'polypeptide(L)'
;IQHAQDLAIDCSASEISLGEVGTLVLKSSNDDVDIDLISKLSGSSTLSDIYVQQLASALDFNFKLGDIRLRKIESNFTSIRITGYNADVDLGFKPNSNFQFNVELENSKGFIYPENLVEINSDETLSKKRMMEGQYGKSNGSSVVIQLKASNVRWNSIAN
;
A
#
# COMPACT_ATOMS: atom_id res chain seq x y z
N ILE A 1 -8.58 17.70 9.16
CA ILE A 1 -7.64 18.79 8.80
C ILE A 1 -7.74 18.99 7.28
N GLN A 2 -7.89 20.23 6.78
CA GLN A 2 -8.13 20.43 5.34
C GLN A 2 -6.85 20.46 4.48
N HIS A 3 -5.82 21.19 4.92
CA HIS A 3 -4.52 21.21 4.24
C HIS A 3 -3.39 21.20 5.26
N ALA A 4 -2.34 20.42 5.01
CA ALA A 4 -1.11 20.41 5.80
C ALA A 4 0.10 20.06 4.91
N GLN A 5 1.22 20.78 5.06
CA GLN A 5 2.44 20.40 4.33
C GLN A 5 3.12 19.20 5.00
N ASP A 6 3.37 19.29 6.30
CA ASP A 6 3.96 18.21 7.09
C ASP A 6 3.11 18.01 8.35
N LEU A 7 2.82 16.76 8.64
CA LEU A 7 1.96 16.37 9.76
C LEU A 7 2.50 15.11 10.43
N ALA A 8 2.44 15.08 11.75
CA ALA A 8 2.69 13.89 12.54
C ALA A 8 1.50 13.66 13.45
N ILE A 9 0.95 12.45 13.41
CA ILE A 9 -0.21 12.06 14.21
C ILE A 9 0.16 10.80 14.99
N ASP A 10 -0.08 10.87 16.29
CA ASP A 10 -0.08 9.73 17.19
C ASP A 10 -1.46 9.69 17.84
N CYS A 11 -2.24 8.66 17.52
CA CYS A 11 -3.67 8.58 17.83
C CYS A 11 -4.09 7.19 18.28
N SER A 12 -5.20 7.15 19.01
CA SER A 12 -5.85 5.91 19.40
C SER A 12 -7.35 6.13 19.64
N ALA A 13 -8.17 5.14 19.28
CA ALA A 13 -9.62 5.17 19.43
C ALA A 13 -10.28 6.42 18.81
N SER A 14 -9.83 6.80 17.61
CA SER A 14 -10.17 8.04 16.93
C SER A 14 -10.69 7.80 15.50
N GLU A 15 -11.52 8.73 15.02
CA GLU A 15 -11.84 8.87 13.60
C GLU A 15 -11.11 10.10 13.07
N ILE A 16 -10.30 9.93 12.02
CA ILE A 16 -9.44 10.97 11.47
C ILE A 16 -9.76 11.18 10.00
N SER A 17 -10.11 12.43 9.65
CA SER A 17 -10.28 12.85 8.26
C SER A 17 -9.29 13.95 7.90
N LEU A 18 -8.49 13.70 6.86
CA LEU A 18 -7.48 14.59 6.31
C LEU A 18 -7.78 14.88 4.83
N GLY A 19 -7.76 16.15 4.45
CA GLY A 19 -7.86 16.57 3.07
C GLY A 19 -6.53 16.37 2.34
N GLU A 20 -5.82 17.46 2.05
CA GLU A 20 -4.54 17.41 1.34
C GLU A 20 -3.36 17.46 2.32
N VAL A 21 -2.49 16.46 2.26
CA VAL A 21 -1.29 16.37 3.08
C VAL A 21 -0.05 16.16 2.22
N GLY A 22 1.00 16.96 2.43
CA GLY A 22 2.29 16.71 1.79
C GLY A 22 2.93 15.45 2.35
N THR A 23 3.39 15.51 3.59
CA THR A 23 4.02 14.39 4.31
C THR A 23 3.24 14.08 5.58
N LEU A 24 2.85 12.82 5.77
CA LEU A 24 2.29 12.33 7.04
C LEU A 24 3.16 11.24 7.63
N VAL A 25 3.49 11.41 8.91
CA VAL A 25 3.96 10.32 9.78
C VAL A 25 2.81 9.92 10.71
N LEU A 26 2.28 8.70 10.55
CA LEU A 26 1.12 8.23 11.29
C LEU A 26 1.47 7.07 12.22
N LYS A 27 1.08 7.20 13.49
CA LYS A 27 0.95 6.11 14.44
C LYS A 27 -0.50 6.02 14.85
N SER A 28 -1.11 4.88 14.55
CA SER A 28 -2.54 4.66 14.78
C SER A 28 -2.77 3.36 15.55
N SER A 29 -3.73 3.38 16.47
CA SER A 29 -4.15 2.22 17.25
C SER A 29 -5.65 2.23 17.49
N ASN A 30 -6.38 1.32 16.84
CA ASN A 30 -7.84 1.25 16.90
C ASN A 30 -8.49 2.53 16.35
N ASP A 31 -8.06 2.96 15.16
CA ASP A 31 -8.59 4.15 14.50
C ASP A 31 -9.09 3.85 13.09
N ASP A 32 -9.96 4.73 12.61
CA ASP A 32 -10.34 4.82 11.20
C ASP A 32 -9.74 6.12 10.63
N VAL A 33 -8.93 6.01 9.58
CA VAL A 33 -8.21 7.14 8.99
C VAL A 33 -8.53 7.28 7.51
N ASP A 34 -9.19 8.37 7.16
CA ASP A 34 -9.52 8.77 5.80
C ASP A 34 -8.62 9.93 5.33
N ILE A 35 -7.97 9.77 4.18
CA ILE A 35 -7.08 10.76 3.59
C ILE A 35 -7.45 11.01 2.12
N ASP A 36 -7.79 12.24 1.76
CA ASP A 36 -8.19 12.59 0.39
C ASP A 36 -7.00 12.55 -0.57
N LEU A 37 -5.94 13.31 -0.27
CA LEU A 37 -4.74 13.38 -1.10
C LEU A 37 -3.50 13.42 -0.21
N ILE A 38 -2.55 12.54 -0.49
CA ILE A 38 -1.27 12.55 0.19
C ILE A 38 -0.11 12.33 -0.76
N SER A 39 0.98 13.08 -0.57
CA SER A 39 2.22 12.84 -1.32
C SER A 39 3.03 11.70 -0.72
N LYS A 40 3.36 11.78 0.57
CA LYS A 40 4.17 10.78 1.28
C LYS A 40 3.52 10.37 2.59
N LEU A 41 3.31 9.08 2.76
CA LEU A 41 2.80 8.48 4.00
C LEU A 41 3.83 7.52 4.57
N SER A 42 4.15 7.65 5.85
CA SER A 42 4.91 6.64 6.56
C SER A 42 4.41 6.39 7.97
N GLY A 43 4.77 5.24 8.53
CA GLY A 43 4.53 4.93 9.93
C GLY A 43 3.97 3.53 10.17
N SER A 44 3.02 3.43 11.07
CA SER A 44 2.49 2.14 11.51
C SER A 44 1.08 2.24 12.06
N SER A 45 0.34 1.15 11.96
CA SER A 45 -0.96 1.03 12.62
C SER A 45 -1.13 -0.33 13.32
N THR A 46 -2.06 -0.38 14.26
CA THR A 46 -2.51 -1.62 14.87
C THR A 46 -4.02 -1.59 15.10
N LEU A 47 -4.74 -2.62 14.65
CA LEU A 47 -6.20 -2.68 14.71
C LEU A 47 -6.89 -1.47 14.06
N SER A 48 -6.33 -0.95 12.96
CA SER A 48 -6.83 0.29 12.33
C SER A 48 -7.00 0.12 10.83
N ASP A 49 -7.97 0.84 10.29
CA ASP A 49 -8.25 0.90 8.85
C ASP A 49 -7.79 2.24 8.28
N ILE A 50 -6.93 2.18 7.26
CA ILE A 50 -6.36 3.35 6.59
C ILE A 50 -6.84 3.39 5.15
N TYR A 51 -7.65 4.39 4.83
CA TYR A 51 -8.15 4.65 3.50
C TYR A 51 -7.52 5.92 2.92
N VAL A 52 -6.87 5.78 1.77
CA VAL A 52 -6.28 6.88 1.03
C VAL A 52 -6.91 6.95 -0.35
N GLN A 53 -7.57 8.05 -0.62
CA GLN A 53 -8.23 8.29 -1.89
C GLN A 53 -7.22 8.52 -3.02
N GLN A 54 -6.11 9.22 -2.76
CA GLN A 54 -5.01 9.39 -3.72
C GLN A 54 -3.62 9.46 -3.06
N LEU A 55 -2.71 8.59 -3.49
CA LEU A 55 -1.28 8.64 -3.16
C LEU A 55 -0.47 9.15 -4.36
N ALA A 56 0.30 10.22 -4.16
CA ALA A 56 1.06 10.84 -5.24
C ALA A 56 2.53 10.38 -5.35
N SER A 57 3.22 10.04 -4.26
CA SER A 57 4.67 9.76 -4.32
C SER A 57 5.09 8.48 -3.62
N ALA A 58 4.93 8.36 -2.30
CA ALA A 58 5.55 7.24 -1.57
C ALA A 58 4.77 6.77 -0.35
N LEU A 59 4.84 5.46 -0.11
CA LEU A 59 4.34 4.81 1.10
C LEU A 59 5.44 3.96 1.74
N ASP A 60 5.63 4.08 3.06
CA ASP A 60 6.41 3.13 3.86
C ASP A 60 5.68 2.84 5.18
N PHE A 61 5.01 1.69 5.26
CA PHE A 61 4.04 1.45 6.33
C PHE A 61 4.09 0.03 6.90
N ASN A 62 3.92 -0.05 8.22
CA ASN A 62 3.88 -1.29 8.97
C ASN A 62 2.49 -1.52 9.57
N PHE A 63 1.82 -2.60 9.18
CA PHE A 63 0.47 -2.95 9.66
C PHE A 63 0.46 -4.14 10.62
N LYS A 64 -0.36 -4.07 11.66
CA LYS A 64 -0.70 -5.23 12.49
C LYS A 64 -2.20 -5.25 12.77
N LEU A 65 -2.94 -6.12 12.10
CA LEU A 65 -4.41 -6.17 12.23
C LEU A 65 -5.09 -4.91 11.67
N GLY A 66 -5.99 -5.08 10.71
CA GLY A 66 -6.69 -3.98 10.02
C GLY A 66 -6.20 -3.82 8.58
N ASP A 67 -6.73 -2.81 7.89
CA ASP A 67 -6.63 -2.75 6.43
C ASP A 67 -5.92 -1.48 5.92
N ILE A 68 -5.31 -1.58 4.75
CA ILE A 68 -4.89 -0.41 3.97
C ILE A 68 -5.44 -0.47 2.55
N ARG A 69 -6.12 0.60 2.18
CA ARG A 69 -6.65 0.78 0.83
C ARG A 69 -6.16 2.08 0.23
N LEU A 70 -5.33 1.96 -0.82
CA LEU A 70 -4.96 3.09 -1.66
C LEU A 70 -5.81 3.03 -2.92
N ARG A 71 -6.83 3.88 -3.02
CA ARG A 71 -7.77 3.82 -4.16
C ARG A 71 -7.11 4.21 -5.48
N LYS A 72 -6.19 5.18 -5.46
CA LYS A 72 -5.49 5.68 -6.64
C LYS A 72 -4.04 5.99 -6.30
N ILE A 73 -3.13 5.33 -6.98
CA ILE A 73 -1.68 5.56 -6.93
C ILE A 73 -1.30 6.21 -8.26
N GLU A 74 -0.68 7.38 -8.18
CA GLU A 74 -0.19 8.12 -9.35
C GLU A 74 0.92 7.35 -10.06
N SER A 75 0.95 7.39 -11.40
CA SER A 75 1.86 6.55 -12.20
C SER A 75 3.34 6.91 -12.08
N ASN A 76 3.64 8.09 -11.53
CA ASN A 76 4.99 8.58 -11.24
C ASN A 76 5.38 8.45 -9.76
N PHE A 77 4.68 7.61 -9.00
CA PHE A 77 5.10 7.26 -7.63
C PHE A 77 6.53 6.72 -7.62
N THR A 78 7.25 6.87 -6.51
CA THR A 78 8.65 6.45 -6.39
C THR A 78 8.77 5.08 -5.73
N SER A 79 8.08 4.88 -4.60
CA SER A 79 8.19 3.63 -3.84
C SER A 79 6.95 3.36 -2.99
N ILE A 80 6.52 2.10 -2.97
CA ILE A 80 5.55 1.59 -2.01
C ILE A 80 6.19 0.44 -1.25
N ARG A 81 6.28 0.57 0.08
CA ARG A 81 6.70 -0.49 0.99
C ARG A 81 5.60 -0.74 2.00
N ILE A 82 5.13 -1.97 2.08
CA ILE A 82 4.16 -2.40 3.09
C ILE A 82 4.69 -3.67 3.74
N THR A 83 4.84 -3.64 5.06
CA THR A 83 5.08 -4.87 5.84
C THR A 83 3.96 -5.06 6.85
N GLY A 84 3.63 -6.30 7.19
CA GLY A 84 2.58 -6.49 8.17
C GLY A 84 2.09 -7.90 8.40
N TYR A 85 1.10 -7.99 9.28
CA TYR A 85 0.50 -9.23 9.74
C TYR A 85 -1.01 -9.09 9.87
N ASN A 86 -1.72 -10.07 9.32
CA ASN A 86 -3.17 -10.24 9.39
C ASN A 86 -3.92 -8.95 9.01
N ALA A 87 -3.62 -8.50 7.80
CA ALA A 87 -4.09 -7.26 7.21
C ALA A 87 -4.52 -7.46 5.75
N ASP A 88 -5.56 -6.76 5.29
CA ASP A 88 -5.90 -6.71 3.88
C ASP A 88 -5.30 -5.47 3.21
N VAL A 89 -4.63 -5.68 2.07
CA VAL A 89 -3.97 -4.64 1.30
C VAL A 89 -4.62 -4.53 -0.08
N ASP A 90 -5.22 -3.39 -0.38
CA ASP A 90 -5.86 -3.11 -1.67
C ASP A 90 -5.24 -1.86 -2.32
N LEU A 91 -4.57 -2.05 -3.46
CA LEU A 91 -3.83 -1.00 -4.16
C LEU A 91 -4.39 -0.78 -5.57
N GLY A 92 -4.89 0.43 -5.84
CA GLY A 92 -5.35 0.86 -7.16
C GLY A 92 -4.28 1.63 -7.91
N PHE A 93 -3.66 1.01 -8.91
CA PHE A 93 -2.66 1.64 -9.78
C PHE A 93 -3.33 2.24 -11.02
N LYS A 94 -2.87 3.41 -11.47
CA LYS A 94 -3.27 3.94 -12.77
C LYS A 94 -2.84 2.99 -13.91
N PRO A 95 -3.56 2.95 -15.05
CA PRO A 95 -3.29 1.99 -16.13
C PRO A 95 -1.90 2.12 -16.76
N ASN A 96 -1.33 3.32 -16.74
CA ASN A 96 0.01 3.63 -17.26
C ASN A 96 1.10 3.57 -16.18
N SER A 97 0.82 2.97 -15.03
CA SER A 97 1.82 2.73 -13.99
C SER A 97 2.85 1.73 -14.49
N ASN A 98 4.10 1.96 -14.10
CA ASN A 98 5.26 1.20 -14.51
C ASN A 98 6.10 1.03 -13.23
N PHE A 99 6.44 -0.20 -12.84
CA PHE A 99 7.25 -0.45 -11.66
C PHE A 99 7.75 -1.90 -11.61
N GLN A 100 8.84 -2.11 -10.88
CA GLN A 100 9.25 -3.44 -10.45
C GLN A 100 8.60 -3.79 -9.12
N PHE A 101 8.39 -5.08 -8.85
CA PHE A 101 7.88 -5.49 -7.56
C PHE A 101 8.57 -6.72 -6.99
N ASN A 102 8.52 -6.79 -5.66
CA ASN A 102 8.80 -7.97 -4.87
C ASN A 102 7.67 -8.16 -3.86
N VAL A 103 6.99 -9.31 -3.92
CA VAL A 103 5.85 -9.65 -3.08
C VAL A 103 6.16 -10.95 -2.34
N GLU A 104 6.28 -10.85 -1.02
CA GLU A 104 6.45 -11.97 -0.11
C GLU A 104 5.17 -12.16 0.72
N LEU A 105 4.64 -13.38 0.66
CA LEU A 105 3.42 -13.77 1.36
C LEU A 105 3.61 -15.05 2.17
N GLU A 106 3.42 -14.98 3.49
CA GLU A 106 3.52 -16.14 4.39
C GLU A 106 2.15 -16.48 5.01
N ASN A 107 1.67 -17.73 4.88
CA ASN A 107 0.34 -18.16 5.37
C ASN A 107 -0.84 -17.29 4.85
N SER A 108 -0.67 -16.64 3.70
CA SER A 108 -1.64 -15.70 3.12
C SER A 108 -2.53 -16.40 2.10
N LYS A 109 -3.76 -15.90 1.88
CA LYS A 109 -4.71 -16.59 0.98
C LYS A 109 -4.36 -16.40 -0.50
N GLY A 110 -3.64 -15.33 -0.85
CA GLY A 110 -3.14 -15.12 -2.20
C GLY A 110 -2.83 -13.67 -2.53
N PHE A 111 -2.36 -13.49 -3.76
CA PHE A 111 -2.10 -12.20 -4.39
C PHE A 111 -2.93 -12.13 -5.69
N ILE A 112 -3.86 -11.17 -5.76
CA ILE A 112 -4.70 -10.92 -6.93
C ILE A 112 -4.14 -9.71 -7.65
N TYR A 113 -3.93 -9.81 -8.96
CA TYR A 113 -3.39 -8.74 -9.80
C TYR A 113 -3.90 -8.84 -11.23
N PRO A 114 -3.87 -7.75 -12.02
CA PRO A 114 -4.26 -7.76 -13.43
C PRO A 114 -3.20 -8.49 -14.28
N GLU A 115 -3.47 -9.74 -14.65
CA GLU A 115 -2.53 -10.60 -15.38
C GLU A 115 -2.00 -9.98 -16.68
N ASN A 116 -2.82 -9.20 -17.39
CA ASN A 116 -2.42 -8.55 -18.64
C ASN A 116 -1.44 -7.36 -18.47
N LEU A 117 -1.20 -6.93 -17.23
CA LEU A 117 -0.28 -5.83 -16.90
C LEU A 117 0.93 -6.31 -16.11
N VAL A 118 0.98 -7.58 -15.73
CA VAL A 118 2.01 -8.12 -14.84
C VAL A 118 2.84 -9.17 -15.58
N GLU A 119 4.14 -8.98 -15.58
CA GLU A 119 5.11 -9.98 -16.03
C GLU A 119 5.86 -10.52 -14.80
N ILE A 120 5.79 -11.83 -14.61
CA ILE A 120 6.45 -12.53 -13.50
C ILE A 120 7.83 -13.00 -13.96
N ASN A 121 8.87 -12.57 -13.25
CA ASN A 121 10.25 -12.98 -13.49
C ASN A 121 10.66 -14.16 -12.60
N SER A 122 10.12 -14.22 -11.37
CA SER A 122 10.33 -15.31 -10.42
C SER A 122 9.08 -15.53 -9.58
N ASP A 123 8.77 -16.79 -9.29
CA ASP A 123 7.67 -17.20 -8.39
C ASP A 123 8.07 -18.50 -7.68
N GLU A 124 8.51 -18.36 -6.44
CA GLU A 124 9.01 -19.46 -5.62
C GLU A 124 8.10 -19.67 -4.41
N THR A 125 7.83 -20.94 -4.08
CA THR A 125 7.12 -21.29 -2.85
C THR A 125 7.97 -22.23 -2.01
N LEU A 126 8.29 -21.80 -0.78
CA LEU A 126 9.00 -22.59 0.21
C LEU A 126 8.14 -22.73 1.47
N SER A 127 7.72 -23.96 1.77
CA SER A 127 6.82 -24.26 2.88
C SER A 127 5.51 -23.46 2.78
N LYS A 128 5.34 -22.42 3.61
CA LYS A 128 4.14 -21.57 3.63
C LYS A 128 4.41 -20.14 3.15
N LYS A 129 5.61 -19.89 2.61
CA LYS A 129 6.06 -18.59 2.10
C LYS A 129 6.14 -18.65 0.58
N ARG A 130 5.43 -17.77 -0.10
CA ARG A 130 5.51 -17.52 -1.54
C ARG A 130 6.24 -16.20 -1.76
N MET A 131 7.18 -16.19 -2.70
CA MET A 131 7.99 -15.03 -3.07
C MET A 131 7.83 -14.82 -4.57
N MET A 132 7.37 -13.64 -4.96
CA MET A 132 7.14 -13.27 -6.35
C MET A 132 7.90 -12.01 -6.70
N GLU A 133 8.58 -12.03 -7.83
CA GLU A 133 9.28 -10.87 -8.37
C GLU A 133 8.90 -10.67 -9.83
N GLY A 134 8.81 -9.42 -10.25
CA GLY A 134 8.36 -9.11 -11.59
C GLY A 134 8.24 -7.62 -11.84
N GLN A 135 7.47 -7.29 -12.87
CA GLN A 135 7.16 -5.92 -13.23
C GLN A 135 5.68 -5.75 -13.56
N TYR A 136 5.17 -4.56 -13.24
CA TYR A 136 3.87 -4.07 -13.69
C TYR A 136 4.11 -3.06 -14.81
N GLY A 137 3.49 -3.27 -15.97
CA GLY A 137 3.79 -2.50 -17.17
C GLY A 137 5.26 -2.71 -17.60
N LYS A 138 6.02 -1.62 -17.69
CA LYS A 138 7.46 -1.61 -17.95
C LYS A 138 8.23 -1.22 -16.68
N SER A 139 9.52 -1.54 -16.64
CA SER A 139 10.42 -1.02 -15.60
C SER A 139 10.79 0.46 -15.86
N ASN A 140 10.60 1.34 -14.86
CA ASN A 140 10.90 2.77 -14.94
C ASN A 140 11.67 3.33 -13.71
N GLY A 141 12.12 2.48 -12.79
CA GLY A 141 12.79 2.87 -11.53
C GLY A 141 11.88 2.98 -10.31
N SER A 142 10.55 2.96 -10.47
CA SER A 142 9.60 2.85 -9.35
C SER A 142 9.55 1.41 -8.81
N SER A 143 9.27 1.26 -7.52
CA SER A 143 9.26 -0.06 -6.87
C SER A 143 8.10 -0.28 -5.90
N VAL A 144 7.60 -1.52 -5.86
CA VAL A 144 6.60 -1.97 -4.89
C VAL A 144 7.14 -3.18 -4.13
N VAL A 145 7.28 -3.08 -2.81
CA VAL A 145 7.74 -4.15 -1.94
C VAL A 145 6.65 -4.45 -0.92
N ILE A 146 6.16 -5.68 -0.92
CA ILE A 146 5.11 -6.14 -0.01
C ILE A 146 5.61 -7.36 0.74
N GLN A 147 5.58 -7.32 2.07
CA GLN A 147 5.97 -8.44 2.94
C GLN A 147 4.89 -8.67 3.98
N LEU A 148 4.00 -9.62 3.73
CA LEU A 148 2.83 -9.84 4.59
C LEU A 148 2.70 -11.27 5.06
N LYS A 149 2.17 -11.43 6.27
CA LYS A 149 1.84 -12.73 6.86
C LYS A 149 0.37 -12.81 7.23
N ALA A 150 -0.28 -13.94 6.91
CA ALA A 150 -1.69 -14.19 7.19
C ALA A 150 -2.63 -13.12 6.61
N SER A 151 -2.31 -12.61 5.42
CA SER A 151 -2.92 -11.42 4.81
C SER A 151 -3.52 -11.71 3.44
N ASN A 152 -4.22 -10.74 2.88
CA ASN A 152 -4.64 -10.74 1.47
C ASN A 152 -4.09 -9.51 0.75
N VAL A 153 -3.69 -9.69 -0.52
CA VAL A 153 -3.22 -8.58 -1.36
C VAL A 153 -4.02 -8.56 -2.65
N ARG A 154 -4.53 -7.38 -3.00
CA ARG A 154 -5.18 -7.12 -4.29
C ARG A 154 -4.58 -5.88 -4.93
N TRP A 155 -4.21 -6.01 -6.19
CA TRP A 155 -3.93 -4.88 -7.07
C TRP A 155 -5.04 -4.74 -8.11
N ASN A 156 -5.45 -3.50 -8.32
CA ASN A 156 -6.46 -3.12 -9.29
C ASN A 156 -5.85 -2.14 -10.30
N SER A 157 -6.19 -2.31 -11.57
CA SER A 157 -6.00 -1.26 -12.58
C SER A 157 -7.25 -0.39 -12.57
N ILE A 158 -7.12 0.88 -12.16
CA ILE A 158 -8.25 1.80 -12.07
C ILE A 158 -8.46 2.55 -13.39
N ALA A 159 -9.71 2.77 -13.80
CA ALA A 159 -10.02 3.65 -14.91
C ALA A 159 -9.60 5.10 -14.58
N ASN A 160 -9.19 5.86 -15.60
CA ASN A 160 -8.85 7.27 -15.46
C ASN A 160 -10.07 8.14 -15.14
#